data_AF-A0A095XQ57-F1
#
_entry.id   AF-A0A095XQ57-F1
#
_cell.length_a   1.000
_cell.length_b   1.000
_cell.length_c   1.000
_cell.angle_alpha   90.00
_cell.angle_beta   90.00
_cell.angle_gamma   90.00
#
_symmetry.space_group_name_H-M   'P 1'
#
loop_
_entity.id
_entity.type
_entity.pdbx_description
1 polymer ?
#
loop_
_entity_poly.entity_id
_entity_poly.type
_entity_poly.pdbx_seq_one_letter_code
_entity_poly.pdbx_strand_id
1 'polypeptide(L)'
;MLQGSGSMSRIEPVELPRAYLLLNHGPTVLVTSAHGEARNVMAAAWAMPLDFSPPKMLVVVDKNTYTRELIEASGEFALCIPSRAQARATLRVGSNSGRDEDKFAASGLATFPASKIGAPLVSGCLGWLECRVVPEPHNQQAYDLFIGEVVAAWAAPEVFSGNRWHFPDDERRSVHYLAGGSFFATGEAFNVSDPE
;
A
#
# COMPACT_ATOMS: atom_id res chain seq x y z
N MET A 1 8.10 0.95 -36.76
CA MET A 1 8.64 2.00 -35.87
C MET A 1 7.45 2.64 -35.18
N LEU A 2 7.07 2.12 -34.00
CA LEU A 2 6.07 2.71 -33.11
C LEU A 2 6.64 2.51 -31.70
N GLN A 3 7.19 3.61 -31.18
CA GLN A 3 7.72 3.71 -29.83
C GLN A 3 6.53 3.69 -28.85
N GLY A 4 6.61 2.83 -27.86
CA GLY A 4 5.73 2.78 -26.70
C GLY A 4 6.53 2.34 -25.49
N SER A 5 7.67 3.00 -25.23
CA SER A 5 8.44 2.77 -24.01
C SER A 5 7.78 3.50 -22.85
N GLY A 6 6.72 2.91 -22.30
CA GLY A 6 6.34 3.21 -20.92
C GLY A 6 7.46 2.67 -20.04
N SER A 7 8.34 3.54 -19.55
CA SER A 7 9.36 3.16 -18.58
C SER A 7 8.67 2.48 -17.41
N MET A 8 8.87 1.17 -17.24
CA MET A 8 8.53 0.51 -15.98
C MET A 8 9.21 1.31 -14.86
N SER A 9 8.44 1.73 -13.87
CA SER A 9 8.98 2.34 -12.66
C SER A 9 9.96 1.35 -12.03
N ARG A 10 11.23 1.74 -11.95
CA ARG A 10 12.26 0.94 -11.28
C ARG A 10 11.86 0.80 -9.81
N ILE A 11 11.88 -0.42 -9.29
CA ILE A 11 11.71 -0.70 -7.86
C ILE A 11 12.96 -1.38 -7.32
N GLU A 12 13.30 -1.10 -6.07
CA GLU A 12 14.44 -1.71 -5.39
C GLU A 12 13.97 -2.43 -4.12
N PRO A 13 14.61 -3.57 -3.75
CA PRO A 13 14.26 -4.29 -2.55
C PRO A 13 14.55 -3.46 -1.30
N VAL A 14 13.65 -3.51 -0.35
CA VAL A 14 13.86 -3.01 1.01
C VAL A 14 14.07 -4.21 1.92
N GLU A 15 15.17 -4.20 2.68
CA GLU A 15 15.46 -5.23 3.67
C GLU A 15 14.28 -5.41 4.64
N LEU A 16 13.83 -6.64 4.87
CA LEU A 16 12.64 -6.92 5.67
C LEU A 16 12.66 -6.27 7.07
N PRO A 17 13.77 -6.29 7.83
CA PRO A 17 13.86 -5.58 9.12
C PRO A 17 13.70 -4.05 9.03
N ARG A 18 13.71 -3.48 7.83
CA ARG A 18 13.56 -2.05 7.53
C ARG A 18 12.22 -1.70 6.87
N ALA A 19 11.39 -2.69 6.55
CA ALA A 19 10.10 -2.50 5.88
C ALA A 19 9.15 -1.54 6.65
N TYR A 20 9.22 -1.52 7.98
CA TYR A 20 8.44 -0.62 8.84
C TYR A 20 8.64 0.87 8.49
N LEU A 21 9.82 1.24 8.00
CA LEU A 21 10.14 2.63 7.61
C LEU A 21 9.25 3.13 6.47
N LEU A 22 8.69 2.24 5.66
CA LEU A 22 7.79 2.62 4.57
C LEU A 22 6.43 3.16 5.09
N LEU A 23 6.00 2.78 6.29
CA LEU A 23 4.72 3.21 6.87
C LEU A 23 4.86 4.05 8.16
N ASN A 24 6.08 4.28 8.65
CA ASN A 24 6.32 4.99 9.92
C ASN A 24 5.73 6.41 9.97
N HIS A 25 5.66 7.10 8.84
CA HIS A 25 5.07 8.44 8.74
C HIS A 25 3.55 8.42 8.54
N GLY A 26 2.92 7.24 8.59
CA GLY A 26 1.46 7.06 8.56
C GLY A 26 0.76 7.47 7.25
N PRO A 27 1.23 7.04 6.06
CA PRO A 27 0.53 7.31 4.81
C PRO A 27 -0.77 6.52 4.72
N THR A 28 -1.74 7.06 3.98
CA THR A 28 -2.83 6.25 3.43
C THR A 28 -2.25 5.26 2.43
N VAL A 29 -2.76 4.03 2.42
CA VAL A 29 -2.30 2.96 1.52
C VAL A 29 -3.41 2.50 0.59
N LEU A 30 -3.01 1.91 -0.54
CA LEU A 30 -3.86 1.06 -1.35
C LEU A 30 -3.67 -0.39 -0.90
N VAL A 31 -4.76 -1.08 -0.59
CA VAL A 31 -4.75 -2.51 -0.27
C VAL A 31 -5.20 -3.27 -1.50
N THR A 32 -4.31 -4.09 -2.08
CA THR A 32 -4.68 -5.00 -3.17
C THR A 32 -4.85 -6.42 -2.64
N SER A 33 -5.77 -7.14 -3.25
CA SER A 33 -6.03 -8.54 -2.94
C SER A 33 -6.43 -9.30 -4.19
N ALA A 34 -6.23 -10.62 -4.18
CA ALA A 34 -6.63 -11.51 -5.27
C ALA A 34 -6.93 -12.91 -4.74
N HIS A 35 -7.85 -13.61 -5.39
CA HIS A 35 -8.14 -15.01 -5.16
C HIS A 35 -8.80 -15.61 -6.41
N GLY A 36 -8.27 -16.73 -6.93
CA GLY A 36 -8.69 -17.27 -8.22
C GLY A 36 -8.43 -16.27 -9.36
N GLU A 37 -9.44 -16.04 -10.21
CA GLU A 37 -9.36 -15.05 -11.30
C GLU A 37 -9.72 -13.62 -10.84
N ALA A 38 -10.18 -13.45 -9.59
CA ALA A 38 -10.59 -12.17 -9.07
C ALA A 38 -9.43 -11.39 -8.46
N ARG A 39 -9.46 -10.06 -8.66
CA ARG A 39 -8.56 -9.10 -8.02
C ARG A 39 -9.31 -7.84 -7.66
N ASN A 40 -8.85 -7.14 -6.62
CA ASN A 40 -9.46 -5.89 -6.20
C ASN A 40 -8.41 -4.93 -5.59
N VAL A 41 -8.81 -3.67 -5.46
CA VAL A 41 -8.09 -2.64 -4.72
C VAL A 41 -9.06 -1.80 -3.87
N MET A 42 -8.62 -1.38 -2.70
CA MET A 42 -9.28 -0.34 -1.90
C MET A 42 -8.25 0.64 -1.33
N ALA A 43 -8.71 1.75 -0.79
CA ALA A 43 -7.87 2.63 0.02
C ALA A 43 -8.10 2.36 1.51
N ALA A 44 -7.03 2.41 2.31
CA ALA A 44 -7.08 2.30 3.76
C ALA A 44 -6.22 3.40 4.38
N ALA A 45 -6.84 4.25 5.20
CA ALA A 45 -6.11 5.21 6.03
C ALA A 45 -5.62 4.58 7.34
N TRP A 46 -6.28 3.52 7.80
CA TRP A 46 -5.97 2.82 9.04
C TRP A 46 -5.01 1.66 8.76
N ALA A 47 -3.73 2.01 8.58
CA ALA A 47 -2.63 1.08 8.45
C ALA A 47 -1.41 1.60 9.22
N MET A 48 -0.65 0.71 9.87
CA MET A 48 0.54 1.08 10.63
C MET A 48 1.50 -0.11 10.82
N PRO A 49 2.80 0.14 11.04
CA PRO A 49 3.72 -0.89 11.51
C PRO A 49 3.31 -1.47 12.87
N LEU A 50 3.55 -2.77 13.05
CA LEU A 50 3.29 -3.50 14.29
C LEU A 50 4.57 -4.04 14.94
N ASP A 51 5.49 -4.57 14.13
CA ASP A 51 6.66 -5.28 14.62
C ASP A 51 7.83 -5.17 13.62
N PHE A 52 9.06 -5.37 14.10
CA PHE A 52 10.29 -5.21 13.32
C PHE A 52 10.79 -6.52 12.71
N SER A 53 10.75 -7.64 13.44
CA SER A 53 11.38 -8.90 13.01
C SER A 53 10.72 -10.15 13.62
N PRO A 54 9.92 -10.94 12.87
CA PRO A 54 9.56 -10.68 11.48
C PRO A 54 8.67 -9.44 11.37
N PRO A 55 8.87 -8.60 10.32
CA PRO A 55 8.13 -7.36 10.14
C PRO A 55 6.63 -7.62 9.99
N LYS A 56 5.81 -6.88 10.73
CA LYS A 56 4.34 -6.99 10.67
C LYS A 56 3.70 -5.63 10.48
N MET A 57 2.59 -5.61 9.77
CA MET A 57 1.75 -4.44 9.55
C MET A 57 0.33 -4.72 10.02
N LEU A 58 -0.33 -3.70 10.55
CA LEU A 58 -1.76 -3.68 10.80
C LEU A 58 -2.48 -2.98 9.66
N VAL A 59 -3.66 -3.47 9.31
CA VAL A 59 -4.61 -2.78 8.45
C VAL A 59 -6.04 -3.12 8.87
N VAL A 60 -6.93 -2.13 8.91
CA VAL A 60 -8.36 -2.36 9.15
C VAL A 60 -9.07 -2.49 7.81
N VAL A 61 -9.82 -3.58 7.65
CA VAL A 61 -10.54 -3.94 6.41
C VAL A 61 -11.98 -4.30 6.74
N ASP A 62 -12.88 -3.34 6.52
CA ASP A 62 -14.32 -3.46 6.85
C ASP A 62 -14.94 -4.72 6.24
N LYS A 63 -15.78 -5.39 7.04
CA LYS A 63 -16.46 -6.65 6.69
C LYS A 63 -17.27 -6.63 5.40
N ASN A 64 -17.72 -5.47 4.96
CA ASN A 64 -18.53 -5.33 3.75
C ASN A 64 -17.67 -5.13 2.50
N THR A 65 -16.34 -5.01 2.62
CA THR A 65 -15.47 -4.77 1.46
C THR A 65 -15.23 -6.05 0.68
N TYR A 66 -15.20 -5.94 -0.65
CA TYR A 66 -14.77 -7.07 -1.51
C TYR A 66 -13.31 -7.44 -1.28
N THR A 67 -12.49 -6.46 -0.88
CA THR A 67 -11.10 -6.68 -0.49
C THR A 67 -11.00 -7.72 0.62
N ARG A 68 -11.83 -7.63 1.67
CA ARG A 68 -11.83 -8.59 2.77
C ARG A 68 -12.10 -10.02 2.32
N GLU A 69 -13.14 -10.23 1.51
CA GLU A 69 -13.48 -11.57 1.01
C GLU A 69 -12.30 -12.22 0.30
N LEU A 70 -11.59 -11.46 -0.55
CA LEU A 70 -10.41 -11.95 -1.25
C LEU A 70 -9.23 -12.21 -0.30
N ILE A 71 -9.03 -11.37 0.72
CA ILE A 71 -7.98 -11.56 1.73
C ILE A 71 -8.25 -12.80 2.59
N GLU A 72 -9.49 -13.00 3.04
CA GLU A 72 -9.87 -14.17 3.84
C GLU A 72 -9.75 -15.47 3.03
N ALA A 73 -10.02 -15.41 1.72
CA ALA A 73 -9.89 -16.57 0.83
C ALA A 73 -8.45 -16.91 0.47
N SER A 74 -7.58 -15.91 0.26
CA SER A 74 -6.19 -16.15 -0.18
C SER A 74 -5.17 -16.19 0.97
N GLY A 75 -5.46 -15.52 2.08
CA GLY A 75 -4.48 -15.25 3.13
C GLY A 75 -3.41 -14.24 2.72
N GLU A 76 -3.62 -13.47 1.65
CA GLU A 76 -2.60 -12.58 1.06
C GLU A 76 -3.16 -11.21 0.67
N PHE A 77 -2.32 -10.18 0.83
CA PHE A 77 -2.61 -8.82 0.37
C PHE A 77 -1.32 -8.03 0.15
N ALA A 78 -1.39 -6.96 -0.63
CA ALA A 78 -0.32 -5.98 -0.69
C ALA A 78 -0.75 -4.64 -0.10
N LEU A 79 0.17 -3.94 0.54
CA LEU A 79 0.04 -2.52 0.88
C LEU A 79 0.92 -1.73 -0.09
N CYS A 80 0.30 -0.90 -0.92
CA CYS A 80 0.98 0.00 -1.85
C CYS A 80 0.83 1.43 -1.36
N ILE A 81 1.91 2.22 -1.33
CA ILE A 81 1.90 3.59 -0.83
C ILE A 81 1.67 4.55 -2.00
N PRO A 82 0.45 5.09 -2.19
CA PRO A 82 0.16 5.99 -3.30
C PRO A 82 0.91 7.32 -3.17
N SER A 83 1.27 7.86 -4.33
CA SER A 83 1.78 9.23 -4.46
C SER A 83 0.64 10.25 -4.53
N ARG A 84 0.97 11.54 -4.38
CA ARG A 84 0.02 12.65 -4.59
C ARG A 84 -0.60 12.63 -5.98
N ALA A 85 0.19 12.27 -7.00
CA ALA A 85 -0.32 12.08 -8.37
C ALA A 85 -1.46 11.03 -8.45
N GLN A 86 -1.50 10.09 -7.51
CA GLN A 86 -2.53 9.04 -7.43
C GLN A 86 -3.70 9.40 -6.49
N ALA A 87 -3.72 10.57 -5.83
CA ALA A 87 -4.72 10.92 -4.81
C ALA A 87 -6.17 10.76 -5.29
N ARG A 88 -6.47 11.18 -6.52
CA ARG A 88 -7.81 11.03 -7.12
C ARG A 88 -8.19 9.56 -7.32
N ALA A 89 -7.25 8.73 -7.78
CA ALA A 89 -7.47 7.29 -7.93
C ALA A 89 -7.66 6.63 -6.55
N THR A 90 -6.84 7.00 -5.56
CA THR A 90 -6.96 6.57 -4.16
C THR A 90 -8.36 6.86 -3.59
N LEU A 91 -8.87 8.09 -3.77
CA LEU A 91 -10.22 8.43 -3.35
C LEU A 91 -11.28 7.57 -4.06
N ARG A 92 -11.13 7.40 -5.38
CA ARG A 92 -12.09 6.63 -6.18
C ARG A 92 -12.18 5.18 -5.74
N VAL A 93 -11.05 4.49 -5.57
CA VAL A 93 -11.05 3.07 -5.17
C VAL A 93 -11.51 2.85 -3.73
N GLY A 94 -11.39 3.87 -2.86
CA GLY A 94 -11.96 3.88 -1.51
C GLY A 94 -13.46 4.17 -1.46
N SER A 95 -14.03 4.80 -2.50
CA SER A 95 -15.45 5.24 -2.51
C SER A 95 -16.40 4.30 -3.26
N ASN A 96 -15.86 3.31 -3.98
CA ASN A 96 -16.65 2.36 -4.78
C ASN A 96 -16.42 0.93 -4.28
N SER A 97 -17.29 -0.02 -4.65
CA SER A 97 -17.14 -1.44 -4.33
C SER A 97 -16.62 -2.21 -5.54
N GLY A 98 -15.74 -3.19 -5.29
CA GLY A 98 -15.15 -4.00 -6.35
C GLY A 98 -16.08 -5.11 -6.83
N ARG A 99 -17.23 -5.29 -6.17
CA ARG A 99 -18.29 -6.20 -6.64
C ARG A 99 -19.03 -5.65 -7.85
N ASP A 100 -18.99 -4.32 -8.04
CA ASP A 100 -19.78 -3.62 -9.06
C ASP A 100 -18.93 -3.21 -10.28
N GLU A 101 -17.60 -3.15 -10.13
CA GLU A 101 -16.69 -2.75 -11.20
C GLU A 101 -15.24 -3.27 -11.01
N ASP A 102 -14.50 -3.39 -12.12
CA ASP A 102 -13.03 -3.47 -12.06
C ASP A 102 -12.46 -2.08 -11.73
N LYS A 103 -12.17 -1.87 -10.44
CA LYS A 103 -11.61 -0.61 -9.92
C LYS A 103 -10.25 -0.24 -10.52
N PHE A 104 -9.45 -1.20 -10.96
CA PHE A 104 -8.16 -0.90 -11.58
C PHE A 104 -8.38 -0.19 -12.91
N ALA A 105 -9.20 -0.79 -13.79
CA ALA A 105 -9.55 -0.23 -15.08
C ALA A 105 -10.27 1.12 -14.92
N ALA A 106 -11.27 1.16 -14.04
CA ALA A 106 -12.11 2.34 -13.86
C ALA A 106 -11.39 3.52 -13.18
N SER A 107 -10.26 3.26 -12.50
CA SER A 107 -9.41 4.29 -11.87
C SER A 107 -8.10 4.55 -12.62
N GLY A 108 -7.86 3.89 -13.76
CA GLY A 108 -6.63 4.01 -14.54
C GLY A 108 -5.38 3.53 -13.80
N LEU A 109 -5.52 2.59 -12.87
CA LEU A 109 -4.40 2.05 -12.08
C LEU A 109 -3.81 0.83 -12.80
N ALA A 110 -2.62 1.02 -13.38
CA ALA A 110 -1.84 -0.08 -13.90
C ALA A 110 -1.26 -0.93 -12.75
N THR A 111 -1.05 -2.22 -13.02
CA THR A 111 -0.53 -3.19 -12.05
C THR A 111 0.64 -3.99 -12.60
N PHE A 112 1.45 -4.55 -11.72
CA PHE A 112 2.49 -5.52 -12.03
C PHE A 112 2.45 -6.68 -11.01
N PRO A 113 2.95 -7.88 -11.36
CA PRO A 113 2.91 -9.02 -10.45
C PRO A 113 3.81 -8.82 -9.24
N ALA A 114 3.34 -9.30 -8.08
CA ALA A 114 4.13 -9.41 -6.87
C ALA A 114 5.11 -10.61 -6.96
N SER A 115 6.09 -10.65 -6.06
CA SER A 115 7.16 -11.66 -6.08
C SER A 115 6.91 -12.88 -5.19
N LYS A 116 6.07 -12.76 -4.16
CA LYS A 116 5.82 -13.74 -3.08
C LYS A 116 4.35 -14.00 -2.80
N ILE A 117 3.44 -13.18 -3.34
CA ILE A 117 1.99 -13.27 -3.15
C ILE A 117 1.23 -13.20 -4.49
N GLY A 118 -0.04 -13.59 -4.50
CA GLY A 118 -0.93 -13.53 -5.67
C GLY A 118 -1.59 -12.17 -5.90
N ALA A 119 -1.69 -11.32 -4.88
CA ALA A 119 -2.23 -9.97 -5.03
C ALA A 119 -1.29 -9.08 -5.89
N PRO A 120 -1.81 -8.34 -6.88
CA PRO A 120 -0.97 -7.51 -7.75
C PRO A 120 -0.46 -6.26 -7.03
N LEU A 121 0.67 -5.72 -7.46
CA LEU A 121 1.20 -4.43 -7.00
C LEU A 121 0.75 -3.30 -7.93
N VAL A 122 0.53 -2.09 -7.38
CA VAL A 122 0.06 -0.93 -8.14
C VAL A 122 1.24 -0.12 -8.67
N SER A 123 1.33 0.07 -9.99
CA SER A 123 2.36 0.88 -10.63
C SER A 123 2.25 2.35 -10.21
N GLY A 124 3.39 3.04 -10.10
CA GLY A 124 3.43 4.47 -9.74
C GLY A 124 3.22 4.80 -8.26
N CYS A 125 3.02 3.78 -7.41
CA CYS A 125 3.18 3.93 -5.96
C CYS A 125 4.65 4.14 -5.58
N LEU A 126 4.88 4.59 -4.35
CA LEU A 126 6.19 4.97 -3.82
C LEU A 126 6.89 3.82 -3.08
N GLY A 127 6.09 2.88 -2.56
CA GLY A 127 6.56 1.68 -1.88
C GLY A 127 5.49 0.60 -1.85
N TRP A 128 5.92 -0.64 -1.65
CA TRP A 128 5.09 -1.83 -1.71
C TRP A 128 5.51 -2.81 -0.62
N LEU A 129 4.53 -3.40 0.05
CA LEU A 129 4.70 -4.44 1.04
C LEU A 129 3.83 -5.62 0.62
N GLU A 130 4.45 -6.78 0.42
CA GLU A 130 3.75 -8.03 0.16
C GLU A 130 3.50 -8.72 1.49
N CYS A 131 2.25 -8.99 1.83
CA CYS A 131 1.84 -9.46 3.15
C CYS A 131 1.11 -10.81 3.09
N ARG A 132 1.43 -11.68 4.06
CA ARG A 132 0.63 -12.86 4.38
C ARG A 132 -0.10 -12.65 5.69
N VAL A 133 -1.38 -12.99 5.74
CA VAL A 133 -2.22 -12.85 6.93
C VAL A 133 -1.68 -13.72 8.04
N VAL A 134 -1.46 -13.13 9.21
CA VAL A 134 -1.33 -13.86 10.47
C VAL A 134 -2.74 -14.08 11.02
N PRO A 135 -3.24 -15.33 11.10
CA PRO A 135 -4.62 -15.57 11.49
C PRO A 135 -4.87 -15.16 12.95
N GLU A 136 -5.72 -14.14 13.12
CA GLU A 136 -6.20 -13.67 14.42
C GLU A 136 -7.72 -13.52 14.38
N PRO A 137 -8.49 -14.62 14.47
CA PRO A 137 -9.94 -14.61 14.22
C PRO A 137 -10.70 -13.63 15.12
N HIS A 138 -10.30 -13.48 16.39
CA HIS A 138 -10.92 -12.51 17.28
C HIS A 138 -10.75 -11.08 16.76
N ASN A 139 -9.53 -10.70 16.35
CA ASN A 139 -9.24 -9.35 15.85
C ASN A 139 -9.97 -9.06 14.54
N GLN A 140 -9.98 -10.04 13.64
CA GLN A 140 -10.64 -9.94 12.34
C GLN A 140 -12.17 -9.79 12.50
N GLN A 141 -12.79 -10.47 13.47
CA GLN A 141 -14.24 -10.43 13.66
C GLN A 141 -14.72 -9.28 14.55
N ALA A 142 -13.97 -8.94 15.60
CA ALA A 142 -14.37 -7.91 16.56
C ALA A 142 -14.00 -6.48 16.11
N TYR A 143 -12.88 -6.34 15.39
CA TYR A 143 -12.29 -5.03 15.08
C TYR A 143 -11.99 -4.82 13.60
N ASP A 144 -12.34 -5.79 12.75
CA ASP A 144 -11.99 -5.78 11.31
C ASP A 144 -10.48 -5.63 11.08
N LEU A 145 -9.67 -6.04 12.07
CA LEU A 145 -8.24 -5.79 12.14
C LEU A 145 -7.46 -6.99 11.61
N PHE A 146 -6.66 -6.76 10.58
CA PHE A 146 -5.76 -7.76 10.00
C PHE A 146 -4.32 -7.47 10.41
N ILE A 147 -3.62 -8.55 10.77
CA ILE A 147 -2.16 -8.57 10.93
C ILE A 147 -1.57 -9.22 9.68
N GLY A 148 -0.64 -8.55 9.01
CA GLY A 148 0.12 -9.08 7.89
C GLY A 148 1.60 -9.20 8.19
N GLU A 149 2.18 -10.39 8.08
CA GLU A 149 3.63 -10.57 8.03
C GLU A 149 4.15 -10.13 6.66
N VAL A 150 5.13 -9.23 6.62
CA VAL A 150 5.74 -8.76 5.38
C VAL A 150 6.74 -9.79 4.87
N VAL A 151 6.47 -10.35 3.70
CA VAL A 151 7.30 -11.39 3.06
C VAL A 151 8.17 -10.86 1.91
N ALA A 152 7.87 -9.66 1.40
CA ALA A 152 8.73 -8.87 0.54
C ALA A 152 8.40 -7.38 0.68
N ALA A 153 9.40 -6.52 0.52
CA ALA A 153 9.23 -5.08 0.55
C ALA A 153 10.02 -4.43 -0.58
N TRP A 154 9.45 -3.40 -1.17
CA TRP A 154 10.00 -2.70 -2.33
C TRP A 154 9.77 -1.21 -2.20
N ALA A 155 10.64 -0.40 -2.77
CA ALA A 155 10.43 1.04 -2.89
C ALA A 155 10.98 1.61 -4.18
N ALA A 156 10.43 2.74 -4.58
CA ALA A 156 10.94 3.51 -5.71
C ALA A 156 12.21 4.25 -5.25
N PRO A 157 13.40 3.96 -5.82
CA PRO A 157 14.68 4.48 -5.32
C PRO A 157 14.78 6.01 -5.41
N GLU A 158 14.03 6.63 -6.32
CA GLU A 158 13.92 8.08 -6.45
C GLU A 158 13.26 8.76 -5.24
N VAL A 159 12.57 8.00 -4.37
CA VAL A 159 11.88 8.54 -3.19
C VAL A 159 12.25 7.84 -1.87
N PHE A 160 12.82 6.64 -1.94
CA PHE A 160 13.27 5.92 -0.76
C PHE A 160 14.58 5.20 -1.04
N SER A 161 15.64 5.57 -0.32
CA SER A 161 16.96 4.95 -0.47
C SER A 161 17.76 5.10 0.82
N GLY A 162 18.69 4.18 1.08
CA GLY A 162 19.49 4.22 2.32
C GLY A 162 18.63 4.25 3.59
N ASN A 163 17.47 3.59 3.56
CA ASN A 163 16.48 3.57 4.65
C ASN A 163 15.89 4.94 5.01
N ARG A 164 15.82 5.87 4.06
CA ARG A 164 15.25 7.21 4.26
C ARG A 164 14.32 7.59 3.12
N TRP A 165 13.24 8.29 3.47
CA TRP A 165 12.40 9.00 2.51
C TRP A 165 13.07 10.29 2.07
N HIS A 166 12.98 10.59 0.78
CA HIS A 166 13.35 11.86 0.18
C HIS A 166 12.34 12.17 -0.93
N PHE A 167 11.77 13.36 -0.95
CA PHE A 167 10.72 13.70 -1.92
C PHE A 167 11.25 14.75 -2.90
N PRO A 168 11.58 14.37 -4.14
CA PRO A 168 12.17 15.27 -5.13
C PRO A 168 11.18 16.30 -5.70
N ASP A 169 9.87 16.05 -5.60
CA ASP A 169 8.81 16.99 -5.93
C ASP A 169 7.50 16.66 -5.20
N ASP A 170 6.54 17.57 -5.35
CA ASP A 170 5.24 17.51 -4.72
C ASP A 170 4.36 16.35 -5.18
N GLU A 171 4.45 15.95 -6.44
CA GLU A 171 3.64 14.87 -7.01
C GLU A 171 4.05 13.50 -6.47
N ARG A 172 5.30 13.36 -6.05
CA ARG A 172 5.89 12.14 -5.46
C ARG A 172 5.82 12.07 -3.94
N ARG A 173 5.16 13.02 -3.28
CA ARG A 173 4.87 12.93 -1.84
C ARG A 173 3.79 11.87 -1.58
N SER A 174 3.87 11.15 -0.47
CA SER A 174 2.78 10.26 -0.06
C SER A 174 1.58 11.06 0.46
N VAL A 175 0.40 10.45 0.45
CA VAL A 175 -0.86 11.11 0.85
C VAL A 175 -1.39 10.61 2.19
N HIS A 176 -2.00 11.51 2.95
CA HIS A 176 -2.58 11.26 4.27
C HIS A 176 -4.03 11.74 4.26
N TYR A 177 -4.97 10.81 4.24
CA TYR A 177 -6.39 11.11 4.13
C TYR A 177 -6.93 11.81 5.38
N LEU A 178 -7.81 12.79 5.16
CA LEU A 178 -8.54 13.50 6.21
C LEU A 178 -10.01 13.09 6.22
N ALA A 179 -10.79 13.61 5.27
CA ALA A 179 -12.22 13.35 5.12
C ALA A 179 -12.73 13.92 3.78
N GLY A 180 -13.83 13.36 3.25
CA GLY A 180 -14.59 13.94 2.14
C GLY A 180 -13.79 14.18 0.86
N GLY A 181 -12.70 13.42 0.64
CA GLY A 181 -11.78 13.62 -0.50
C GLY A 181 -10.61 14.57 -0.25
N SER A 182 -10.45 15.09 0.96
CA SER A 182 -9.30 15.90 1.36
C SER A 182 -8.14 15.02 1.84
N PHE A 183 -6.93 15.38 1.44
CA PHE A 183 -5.68 14.74 1.84
C PHE A 183 -4.64 15.81 2.18
N PHE A 184 -3.76 15.53 3.14
CA PHE A 184 -2.45 16.17 3.19
C PHE A 184 -1.46 15.38 2.34
N ALA A 185 -0.51 16.07 1.72
CA ALA A 185 0.72 15.45 1.26
C ALA A 185 1.73 15.43 2.42
N THR A 186 2.67 14.48 2.43
CA THR A 186 3.76 14.46 3.42
C THR A 186 4.52 15.79 3.42
N GLY A 187 4.80 16.33 4.60
CA GLY A 187 5.45 17.64 4.76
C GLY A 187 6.97 17.65 4.55
N GLU A 188 7.60 18.74 4.98
CA GLU A 188 9.05 18.89 4.97
C GLU A 188 9.71 18.07 6.08
N ALA A 189 10.81 17.39 5.73
CA ALA A 189 11.61 16.65 6.70
C ALA A 189 12.48 17.62 7.53
N PHE A 190 12.64 17.31 8.81
CA PHE A 190 13.58 17.97 9.70
C PHE A 190 14.34 16.91 10.51
N ASN A 191 15.56 17.22 10.93
CA ASN A 191 16.38 16.34 11.75
C ASN A 191 16.53 16.94 13.15
N VAL A 192 16.49 16.08 14.15
CA VAL A 192 16.79 16.42 15.55
C VAL A 192 17.94 15.53 15.98
N SER A 193 18.93 16.10 16.67
CA SER A 193 19.97 15.33 17.35
C SER A 193 19.44 14.88 18.71
N ASP A 194 19.79 13.68 19.15
CA ASP A 194 19.49 13.26 20.52
C ASP A 194 20.08 14.29 21.50
N PRO A 195 19.36 14.66 22.57
CA PRO A 195 19.98 15.40 23.65
C PRO A 195 21.13 14.56 24.21
N GLU A 196 22.31 15.17 24.35
CA GLU A 196 23.49 14.54 24.99
C GLU A 196 23.19 13.96 26.37
#